data_AF-A0A955VL57-F1
#
_entry.id   AF-A0A955VL57-F1
#
_cell.length_a   1.000
_cell.length_b   1.000
_cell.length_c   1.000
_cell.angle_alpha   90.00
_cell.angle_beta   90.00
_cell.angle_gamma   90.00
#
_symmetry.space_group_name_H-M   'P 1'
#
loop_
_entity.id
_entity.type
_entity.pdbx_description
1 polymer ?
#
loop_
_entity_poly.entity_id
_entity_poly.type
_entity_poly.pdbx_seq_one_letter_code
_entity_poly.pdbx_strand_id
1 'polypeptide(L)'
;MSLFRASGTLVAAVVAALLVVVCATPSDVAARRRVKLGIDVLLESRVDLLTGKRVGLLTNPSGVDGRLKPTVERLIEDKRVNLVQLFAPEHGLSGDGRSGTSDRGAYYRHRGRKIPVQGLFGKRRRPTAEALKRIDVLLFDIQDIGSRTYTYI
;
A
#
# COMPACT_ATOMS: atom_id res chain seq x y z
N MET A 1 11.24 -46.53 69.54
CA MET A 1 11.11 -45.08 69.85
C MET A 1 12.18 -44.31 69.09
N SER A 2 11.82 -43.13 68.58
CA SER A 2 12.68 -42.16 67.86
C SER A 2 12.98 -42.51 66.39
N LEU A 3 12.25 -41.96 65.40
CA LEU A 3 12.17 -40.57 64.91
C LEU A 3 13.11 -40.32 63.70
N PHE A 4 12.47 -40.12 62.55
CA PHE A 4 12.75 -39.11 61.53
C PHE A 4 14.21 -38.66 61.29
N ARG A 5 14.71 -38.95 60.07
CA ARG A 5 15.45 -37.98 59.26
C ARG A 5 15.15 -38.21 57.77
N ALA A 6 14.05 -37.63 57.30
CA ALA A 6 13.84 -37.36 55.88
C ALA A 6 14.42 -35.96 55.60
N SER A 7 15.61 -35.90 55.02
CA SER A 7 16.31 -34.66 54.71
C SER A 7 16.97 -34.78 53.34
N GLY A 8 16.55 -33.94 52.39
CA GLY A 8 17.38 -33.59 51.23
C GLY A 8 16.66 -33.51 49.89
N THR A 9 15.63 -34.31 49.63
CA THR A 9 15.08 -34.42 48.27
C THR A 9 13.87 -33.55 47.99
N LEU A 10 13.16 -33.04 49.01
CA LEU A 10 11.94 -32.26 48.77
C LEU A 10 12.20 -30.79 48.40
N VAL A 11 13.35 -30.21 48.78
CA VAL A 11 13.62 -28.78 48.55
C VAL A 11 14.06 -28.52 47.10
N ALA A 12 14.78 -29.46 46.48
CA ALA A 12 15.25 -29.29 45.10
C ALA A 12 14.13 -29.38 44.05
N ALA A 13 13.09 -30.18 44.31
CA ALA A 13 11.98 -30.36 43.36
C ALA A 13 11.06 -29.13 43.28
N VAL A 14 10.92 -28.37 44.37
CA VAL A 14 10.06 -27.18 44.40
C VAL A 14 10.74 -25.98 43.73
N VAL A 15 12.07 -25.85 43.81
CA VAL A 15 12.81 -24.77 43.15
C VAL A 15 12.90 -24.97 41.63
N ALA A 16 13.02 -26.22 41.17
CA ALA A 16 13.01 -26.53 39.73
C ALA A 16 11.61 -26.35 39.09
N ALA A 17 10.53 -26.53 39.86
CA ALA A 17 9.17 -26.28 39.39
C ALA A 17 8.82 -24.78 39.27
N LEU A 18 9.57 -23.89 39.95
CA LEU A 18 9.34 -22.45 39.90
C LEU A 18 10.05 -21.73 38.73
N LEU A 19 10.96 -22.39 38.03
CA LEU A 19 11.74 -21.81 36.92
C LEU A 19 11.16 -22.06 35.53
N VAL A 20 10.01 -22.74 35.46
CA VAL A 20 9.23 -22.89 34.23
C VAL A 20 7.84 -22.29 34.43
N VAL A 21 7.75 -21.12 35.08
CA VAL A 21 6.79 -20.13 34.61
C VAL A 21 7.41 -19.52 33.36
N VAL A 22 7.41 -20.32 32.28
CA VAL A 22 7.29 -19.74 30.95
C VAL A 22 6.00 -18.96 31.06
N CYS A 23 6.12 -17.63 31.22
CA CYS A 23 5.09 -16.72 30.77
C CYS A 23 4.91 -17.05 29.29
N ALA A 24 4.10 -18.07 29.00
CA ALA A 24 3.27 -18.09 27.83
C ALA A 24 2.37 -16.88 28.05
N THR A 25 2.91 -15.70 27.75
CA THR A 25 2.05 -14.61 27.35
C THR A 25 1.21 -15.23 26.27
N PRO A 26 -0.13 -15.19 26.36
CA PRO A 26 -0.91 -15.31 25.16
C PRO A 26 -0.46 -14.11 24.31
N SER A 27 0.56 -14.33 23.48
CA SER A 27 0.88 -13.49 22.33
C SER A 27 -0.16 -13.74 21.23
N ASP A 28 -1.35 -14.19 21.60
CA ASP A 28 -2.62 -13.92 20.95
C ASP A 28 -3.15 -12.53 21.34
N VAL A 29 -2.27 -11.53 21.42
CA VAL A 29 -2.69 -10.13 21.30
C VAL A 29 -3.11 -9.94 19.85
N ALA A 30 -4.33 -10.41 19.56
CA ALA A 30 -5.09 -10.28 18.34
C ALA A 30 -4.23 -10.29 17.08
N ALA A 31 -4.24 -11.37 16.31
CA ALA A 31 -3.86 -11.30 14.90
C ALA A 31 -4.60 -10.11 14.29
N ARG A 32 -3.94 -8.94 14.22
CA ARG A 32 -4.57 -7.69 13.83
C ARG A 32 -5.13 -7.99 12.48
N ARG A 33 -6.45 -7.91 12.32
CA ARG A 33 -7.09 -7.99 11.01
C ARG A 33 -6.46 -6.87 10.18
N ARG A 34 -5.41 -7.21 9.44
CA ARG A 34 -4.71 -6.27 8.60
C ARG A 34 -5.70 -5.90 7.51
N VAL A 35 -6.00 -4.62 7.43
CA VAL A 35 -6.74 -4.09 6.30
C VAL A 35 -5.92 -4.42 5.06
N LYS A 36 -6.58 -5.04 4.09
CA LYS A 36 -6.00 -5.25 2.77
C LYS A 36 -6.27 -4.00 1.95
N LEU A 37 -5.23 -3.44 1.34
CA LEU A 37 -5.35 -2.19 0.61
C LEU A 37 -6.19 -2.40 -0.66
N GLY A 38 -6.78 -1.31 -1.16
CA GLY A 38 -7.63 -1.36 -2.35
C GLY A 38 -6.93 -1.98 -3.55
N ILE A 39 -5.66 -1.63 -3.78
CA ILE A 39 -4.85 -2.18 -4.87
C ILE A 39 -4.60 -3.69 -4.73
N ASP A 40 -4.38 -4.19 -3.51
CA ASP A 40 -4.21 -5.61 -3.24
C ASP A 40 -5.50 -6.39 -3.55
N VAL A 41 -6.65 -5.89 -3.07
CA VAL A 41 -7.97 -6.48 -3.36
C VAL A 41 -8.25 -6.47 -4.86
N LEU A 42 -7.97 -5.34 -5.53
CA LEU A 42 -8.20 -5.12 -6.95
C LEU A 42 -7.45 -6.14 -7.80
N LEU A 43 -6.14 -6.29 -7.60
CA LEU A 43 -5.32 -7.17 -8.42
C LEU A 43 -5.50 -8.66 -8.11
N GLU A 44 -5.83 -9.00 -6.86
CA GLU A 44 -6.04 -10.41 -6.49
C GLU A 44 -7.41 -10.94 -6.90
N SER A 45 -8.47 -10.13 -6.79
CA SER A 45 -9.84 -10.66 -6.87
C SER A 45 -10.79 -9.88 -7.78
N ARG A 46 -10.44 -8.66 -8.20
CA ARG A 46 -11.35 -7.76 -8.93
C ARG A 46 -10.73 -7.17 -10.21
N VAL A 47 -9.73 -7.83 -10.77
CA VAL A 47 -9.02 -7.34 -11.97
C VAL A 47 -9.93 -7.33 -13.21
N ASP A 48 -11.04 -8.05 -13.17
CA ASP A 48 -12.11 -8.01 -14.18
C ASP A 48 -12.61 -6.58 -14.42
N LEU A 49 -12.58 -5.73 -13.40
CA LEU A 49 -12.94 -4.31 -13.52
C LEU A 49 -12.00 -3.53 -14.45
N LEU A 50 -10.77 -4.03 -14.67
CA LEU A 50 -9.74 -3.39 -15.49
C LEU A 50 -9.46 -4.13 -16.80
N THR A 51 -9.80 -5.41 -16.87
CA THR A 51 -9.45 -6.27 -18.01
C THR A 51 -10.10 -5.75 -19.29
N GLY A 52 -9.31 -5.60 -20.35
CA GLY A 52 -9.77 -5.08 -21.65
C GLY A 52 -10.02 -3.57 -21.68
N LYS A 53 -9.76 -2.83 -20.60
CA LYS A 53 -9.93 -1.37 -20.52
C LYS A 53 -8.59 -0.65 -20.59
N ARG A 54 -8.59 0.55 -21.17
CA ARG A 54 -7.49 1.51 -21.07
C ARG A 54 -7.56 2.20 -19.71
N VAL A 55 -6.61 1.91 -18.83
CA VAL A 55 -6.61 2.38 -17.45
C VAL A 55 -5.85 3.70 -17.34
N GLY A 56 -6.49 4.69 -16.72
CA GLY A 56 -5.85 5.87 -16.15
C GLY A 56 -5.65 5.71 -14.65
N LEU A 57 -4.56 6.23 -14.10
CA LEU A 57 -4.33 6.25 -12.64
C LEU A 57 -4.00 7.66 -12.16
N LEU A 58 -4.77 8.15 -11.20
CA LEU A 58 -4.47 9.32 -10.38
C LEU A 58 -3.89 8.83 -9.04
N THR A 59 -2.62 9.13 -8.79
CA THR A 59 -1.87 8.62 -7.63
C THR A 59 -0.79 9.61 -7.21
N ASN A 60 -0.22 9.40 -6.02
CA ASN A 60 0.98 10.06 -5.53
C ASN A 60 1.87 9.00 -4.82
N PRO A 61 2.96 9.37 -4.10
CA PRO A 61 3.81 8.41 -3.40
C PRO A 61 3.11 7.53 -2.34
N SER A 62 1.93 7.92 -1.86
CA SER A 62 1.15 7.11 -0.91
C SER A 62 0.43 5.93 -1.57
N GLY A 63 0.25 5.95 -2.89
CA GLY A 63 -0.35 4.86 -3.65
C GLY A 63 0.61 3.68 -3.77
N VAL A 64 0.55 2.78 -2.79
CA VAL A 64 1.40 1.59 -2.70
C VAL A 64 0.57 0.38 -2.27
N ASP A 65 1.05 -0.82 -2.60
CA ASP A 65 0.47 -2.08 -2.12
C ASP A 65 0.87 -2.40 -0.67
N GLY A 66 0.35 -3.50 -0.12
CA GLY A 66 0.66 -3.92 1.26
C GLY A 66 2.13 -4.25 1.53
N ARG A 67 2.99 -4.20 0.51
CA ARG A 67 4.45 -4.39 0.56
C ARG A 67 5.21 -3.11 0.23
N LEU A 68 4.53 -1.96 0.22
CA LEU A 68 5.07 -0.65 -0.13
C LEU A 68 5.56 -0.53 -1.57
N LYS A 69 5.07 -1.40 -2.47
CA LYS A 69 5.39 -1.28 -3.89
C LYS A 69 4.44 -0.29 -4.56
N PRO A 70 4.94 0.68 -5.35
CA PRO A 70 4.10 1.68 -5.99
C PRO A 70 3.00 1.06 -6.87
N THR A 71 1.78 1.58 -6.74
CA THR A 71 0.63 1.13 -7.52
C THR A 71 0.86 1.23 -9.03
N VAL A 72 1.57 2.27 -9.48
CA VAL A 72 1.99 2.43 -10.89
C VAL A 72 2.74 1.19 -11.37
N GLU A 73 3.70 0.70 -10.58
CA GLU A 73 4.50 -0.48 -10.95
C GLU A 73 3.66 -1.76 -10.90
N ARG A 74 2.81 -1.91 -9.89
CA ARG A 74 1.91 -3.06 -9.77
C ARG A 74 1.01 -3.19 -11.00
N LEU A 75 0.45 -2.09 -11.49
CA LEU A 75 -0.38 -2.06 -12.70
C LEU A 75 0.43 -2.27 -13.98
N ILE A 76 1.68 -1.82 -14.05
CA ILE A 76 2.55 -2.06 -15.23
C ILE A 76 2.95 -3.54 -15.33
N GLU A 77 3.21 -4.17 -14.18
CA GLU A 77 3.65 -5.57 -14.13
C GLU A 77 2.53 -6.58 -14.36
N ASP A 78 1.28 -6.21 -14.06
CA ASP A 78 0.13 -7.08 -14.28
C ASP A 78 -0.28 -7.07 -15.76
N LYS A 79 -0.02 -8.18 -16.45
CA LYS A 79 -0.31 -8.35 -17.88
C LYS A 79 -1.79 -8.21 -18.24
N ARG A 80 -2.70 -8.32 -17.26
CA ARG A 80 -4.15 -8.17 -17.44
C ARG A 80 -4.57 -6.70 -17.50
N VAL A 81 -3.68 -5.79 -17.12
CA VAL A 81 -3.95 -4.35 -17.01
C VAL A 81 -3.26 -3.59 -18.15
N ASN A 82 -4.01 -2.74 -18.84
CA ASN A 82 -3.48 -1.82 -19.84
C ASN A 82 -3.42 -0.38 -19.30
N LEU A 83 -2.37 -0.08 -18.53
CA LEU A 83 -2.13 1.28 -18.02
C LEU A 83 -1.58 2.19 -19.14
N VAL A 84 -2.33 3.25 -19.45
CA VAL A 84 -2.03 4.13 -20.61
C VAL A 84 -1.86 5.60 -20.26
N GLN A 85 -2.30 6.05 -19.07
CA GLN A 85 -2.24 7.45 -18.65
C GLN A 85 -2.07 7.56 -17.14
N LEU A 86 -1.18 8.45 -16.71
CA LEU A 86 -1.03 8.82 -15.31
C LEU A 86 -1.46 10.26 -15.10
N PHE A 87 -2.00 10.52 -13.91
CA PHE A 87 -2.34 11.83 -13.40
C PHE A 87 -1.66 12.00 -12.04
N ALA A 88 -1.02 13.15 -11.83
CA ALA A 88 -0.23 13.41 -10.64
C ALA A 88 -0.68 14.71 -9.97
N PRO A 89 -0.99 14.72 -8.67
CA PRO A 89 -1.38 15.94 -7.96
C PRO A 89 -0.15 16.85 -7.67
N GLU A 90 -0.29 17.80 -6.76
CA GLU A 90 0.64 18.91 -6.46
C GLU A 90 2.12 18.53 -6.22
N HIS A 91 2.40 17.32 -5.72
CA HIS A 91 3.76 16.84 -5.45
C HIS A 91 4.29 15.80 -6.46
N GLY A 92 3.56 15.57 -7.56
CA GLY A 92 3.94 14.61 -8.58
C GLY A 92 3.84 13.15 -8.13
N LEU A 93 4.33 12.23 -8.97
CA LEU A 93 4.30 10.78 -8.69
C LEU A 93 5.38 10.35 -7.68
N SER A 94 6.53 11.04 -7.65
CA SER A 94 7.69 10.68 -6.82
C SER A 94 7.82 11.51 -5.53
N GLY A 95 6.96 12.51 -5.32
CA GLY A 95 7.00 13.37 -4.13
C GLY A 95 8.14 14.39 -4.08
N ASP A 96 9.01 14.40 -5.10
CA ASP A 96 10.16 15.31 -5.19
C ASP A 96 9.82 16.68 -5.80
N GLY A 97 8.54 16.94 -6.09
CA GLY A 97 8.06 18.17 -6.74
C GLY A 97 8.55 18.38 -8.18
N ARG A 98 9.46 17.53 -8.68
CA ARG A 98 10.05 17.62 -10.02
C ARG A 98 9.22 16.90 -11.07
N SER A 99 8.37 15.96 -10.64
CA SER A 99 7.56 15.13 -11.55
C SER A 99 6.26 15.78 -12.05
N GLY A 100 6.10 17.11 -11.93
CA GLY A 100 4.86 17.81 -12.30
C GLY A 100 4.99 19.14 -13.02
N THR A 101 6.14 19.82 -13.02
CA THR A 101 6.21 21.25 -13.39
C THR A 101 6.39 21.57 -14.88
N SER A 102 6.37 20.60 -15.79
CA SER A 102 6.32 20.91 -17.22
C SER A 102 4.95 20.61 -17.80
N ASP A 103 4.20 21.67 -18.09
CA ASP A 103 2.91 21.70 -18.80
C ASP A 103 2.91 20.98 -20.18
N ARG A 104 4.00 20.30 -20.57
CA ARG A 104 4.13 19.52 -21.81
C ARG A 104 5.02 18.29 -21.61
N GLY A 105 4.41 17.11 -21.71
CA GLY A 105 5.12 15.88 -22.12
C GLY A 105 5.93 15.14 -21.06
N ALA A 106 5.55 15.19 -19.77
CA ALA A 106 6.13 14.30 -18.78
C ALA A 106 5.72 12.84 -19.06
N TYR A 107 6.67 11.91 -18.92
CA TYR A 107 6.42 10.48 -19.06
C TYR A 107 7.02 9.73 -17.87
N TYR A 108 6.23 8.83 -17.30
CA TYR A 108 6.73 7.82 -16.39
C TYR A 108 7.37 6.69 -17.19
N ARG A 109 8.56 6.27 -16.78
CA ARG A 109 9.33 5.21 -17.44
C ARG A 109 9.62 4.10 -16.45
N HIS A 110 9.21 2.89 -16.79
CA HIS A 110 9.51 1.71 -15.98
C HIS A 110 9.58 0.49 -16.90
N ARG A 111 10.68 -0.27 -16.82
CA ARG A 111 10.88 -1.52 -17.59
C ARG A 111 10.54 -1.41 -19.08
N GLY A 112 11.04 -0.35 -19.73
CA GLY A 112 10.80 -0.10 -21.16
C GLY A 112 9.42 0.46 -21.52
N ARG A 113 8.46 0.50 -20.59
CA ARG A 113 7.19 1.20 -20.76
C ARG A 113 7.41 2.70 -20.60
N LYS A 114 6.72 3.48 -21.43
CA LYS A 114 6.69 4.95 -21.38
C LYS A 114 5.23 5.39 -21.35
N ILE A 115 4.79 5.94 -20.22
CA ILE A 115 3.37 6.29 -19.98
C ILE A 115 3.28 7.80 -19.78
N PRO A 116 2.41 8.51 -20.53
CA PRO A 116 2.22 9.95 -20.34
C PRO A 116 1.72 10.26 -18.93
N VAL A 117 2.21 11.36 -18.37
CA VAL A 117 1.82 11.90 -17.06
C VAL A 117 1.24 13.28 -17.26
N GLN A 118 0.07 13.54 -16.68
CA GLN A 118 -0.53 14.87 -16.61
C GLN A 118 -0.53 15.36 -15.16
N GLY A 119 0.15 16.49 -14.91
CA GLY A 119 0.06 17.18 -13.62
C GLY A 119 -1.30 17.85 -13.44
N LEU A 120 -1.89 17.67 -12.25
CA LEU A 120 -3.20 18.20 -11.85
C LEU A 120 -3.06 19.20 -10.69
N PHE A 121 -2.33 20.30 -10.89
CA PHE A 121 -2.11 21.32 -9.86
C PHE A 121 -2.04 22.74 -10.46
N GLY A 122 -1.97 23.75 -9.58
CA GLY A 122 -1.91 25.15 -10.00
C GLY A 122 -3.12 25.56 -10.83
N LYS A 123 -2.88 26.03 -12.06
CA LYS A 123 -3.93 26.45 -13.01
C LYS A 123 -4.69 25.28 -13.64
N ARG A 124 -4.15 24.06 -13.60
CA ARG A 124 -4.74 22.87 -14.22
C ARG A 124 -5.04 21.82 -13.15
N ARG A 125 -6.17 21.96 -12.46
CA ARG A 125 -6.62 21.03 -11.39
C ARG A 125 -7.53 19.91 -11.88
N ARG A 126 -7.78 19.83 -13.19
CA ARG A 126 -8.67 18.85 -13.81
C ARG A 126 -7.98 18.18 -14.99
N PRO A 127 -8.21 16.87 -15.22
CA PRO A 127 -7.80 16.20 -16.44
C PRO A 127 -8.31 16.95 -17.68
N THR A 128 -7.50 17.00 -18.74
CA THR A 128 -7.99 17.53 -20.02
C THR A 128 -8.91 16.54 -20.71
N ALA A 129 -9.83 17.04 -21.55
CA ALA A 129 -10.70 16.19 -22.35
C ALA A 129 -9.89 15.20 -23.22
N GLU A 130 -8.75 15.64 -23.74
CA GLU A 130 -7.84 14.80 -24.53
C GLU A 130 -7.21 13.67 -23.72
N ALA A 131 -6.88 13.92 -22.45
CA ALA A 131 -6.34 12.88 -21.57
C ALA A 131 -7.44 11.88 -21.18
N LEU A 132 -8.67 12.35 -20.93
CA LEU A 132 -9.81 11.48 -20.61
C LEU A 132 -10.23 10.61 -21.81
N LYS A 133 -10.12 11.10 -23.05
CA LYS A 133 -10.39 10.30 -24.27
C LYS A 133 -9.46 9.08 -24.42
N ARG A 134 -8.31 9.06 -23.71
CA ARG A 134 -7.33 7.96 -23.76
C ARG A 134 -7.70 6.80 -22.84
N ILE A 135 -8.60 7.00 -21.88
CA ILE A 135 -8.92 6.03 -20.84
C ILE A 135 -10.38 5.61 -20.91
N ASP A 136 -10.66 4.40 -20.47
CA ASP A 136 -12.02 3.87 -20.30
C ASP A 136 -12.39 3.80 -18.81
N VAL A 137 -11.38 3.81 -17.92
CA VAL A 137 -11.55 3.81 -16.46
C VAL A 137 -10.46 4.66 -15.82
N LEU A 138 -10.84 5.45 -14.82
CA LEU A 138 -9.91 6.19 -13.96
C LEU A 138 -9.86 5.54 -12.58
N LEU A 139 -8.67 5.11 -12.18
CA LEU A 139 -8.37 4.69 -10.81
C LEU A 139 -7.87 5.89 -10.01
N PHE A 140 -8.32 5.96 -8.76
CA PHE A 140 -7.83 6.91 -7.77
C PHE A 140 -7.23 6.11 -6.61
N ASP A 141 -5.94 6.32 -6.34
CA ASP A 141 -5.22 5.63 -5.27
C ASP A 141 -4.31 6.62 -4.53
N ILE A 142 -4.88 7.26 -3.51
CA ILE A 142 -4.20 8.26 -2.68
C ILE A 142 -4.69 8.07 -1.24
N GLN A 143 -3.75 8.01 -0.30
CA GLN A 143 -4.07 8.06 1.12
C GLN A 143 -4.43 9.51 1.51
N ASP A 144 -5.67 9.69 1.92
CA ASP A 144 -6.18 10.95 2.49
C ASP A 144 -6.06 10.96 4.03
N ILE A 145 -6.21 12.14 4.65
CA ILE A 145 -6.13 12.32 6.10
C ILE A 145 -7.49 12.59 6.78
N GLY A 146 -8.60 12.54 6.03
CA GLY A 146 -9.95 12.77 6.54
C GLY A 146 -10.27 14.25 6.81
N SER A 147 -9.55 15.18 6.17
CA SER A 147 -9.74 16.62 6.37
C SER A 147 -10.14 17.31 5.08
N ARG A 148 -11.19 18.12 5.15
CA ARG A 148 -11.64 18.98 4.05
C ARG A 148 -10.55 19.92 3.53
N THR A 149 -9.59 20.31 4.37
CA THR A 149 -8.51 21.22 3.97
C THR A 149 -7.36 20.49 3.27
N TYR A 150 -7.38 19.16 3.24
CA TYR A 150 -6.43 18.37 2.48
C TYR A 150 -6.90 18.25 1.03
N THR A 151 -6.09 18.73 0.10
CA THR A 151 -6.51 19.10 -1.26
C THR A 151 -6.65 17.94 -2.23
N TYR A 152 -6.61 16.70 -1.75
CA TYR A 152 -6.78 15.50 -2.57
C TYR A 152 -8.23 15.02 -2.70
N ILE A 153 -9.14 15.50 -1.84
CA ILE A 153 -10.58 15.24 -1.84
C ILE A 153 -11.38 16.53 -1.99
#